data_AF-A0AA88GQ29-F1
#
_entry.id   AF-A0AA88GQ29-F1
#
_cell.length_a   1.000
_cell.length_b   1.000
_cell.length_c   1.000
_cell.angle_alpha   90.00
_cell.angle_beta   90.00
_cell.angle_gamma   90.00
#
_symmetry.space_group_name_H-M   'P 1'
#
loop_
_entity.id
_entity.type
_entity.pdbx_description
1 polymer ?
#
loop_
_entity_poly.entity_id
_entity_poly.type
_entity_poly.pdbx_seq_one_letter_code
_entity_poly.pdbx_strand_id
1 'polypeptide(L)'
;MNTKTIILVRHGQATHNLESIPWEEREQIRDPLLTPLGIEQAKQALIHRYSPSLIAVSPLQRTVQTCLYALHSNGEMEQKCCATNLQMTKCIATRFGNTKVVLQPLLQEENAGTLLCDTGVDVAELCEIYGNELFNLDYMCQESNCWYNPKHNLEERVKLLIQWLRDRERNVLL
;
A
#
# COMPACT_ATOMS: atom_id res chain seq x y z
N MET A 1 4.91 -27.69 -12.96
CA MET A 1 5.25 -26.26 -12.82
C MET A 1 4.20 -25.65 -11.91
N ASN A 2 4.58 -25.00 -10.82
CA ASN A 2 3.62 -24.29 -9.96
C ASN A 2 3.24 -22.98 -10.66
N THR A 3 1.94 -22.77 -10.89
CA THR A 3 1.41 -21.51 -11.42
C THR A 3 1.54 -20.44 -10.35
N LYS A 4 2.20 -19.32 -10.69
CA LYS A 4 2.27 -18.15 -9.83
C LYS A 4 1.08 -17.23 -10.11
N THR A 5 0.34 -16.87 -9.07
CA THR A 5 -0.77 -15.90 -9.17
C THR A 5 -0.33 -14.53 -8.66
N ILE A 6 -0.63 -13.50 -9.45
CA ILE A 6 -0.49 -12.10 -9.07
C ILE A 6 -1.88 -11.48 -9.01
N ILE A 7 -2.21 -10.84 -7.89
CA ILE A 7 -3.50 -10.19 -7.66
C ILE A 7 -3.23 -8.71 -7.51
N LEU A 8 -3.89 -7.90 -8.33
CA LEU A 8 -3.75 -6.45 -8.31
C LEU A 8 -4.96 -5.85 -7.60
N VAL A 9 -4.73 -5.04 -6.58
CA VAL A 9 -5.77 -4.33 -5.84
C VAL A 9 -5.49 -2.84 -5.94
N ARG A 10 -6.42 -2.10 -6.55
CA ARG A 10 -6.38 -0.63 -6.52
C ARG A 10 -6.79 -0.13 -5.14
N HIS A 11 -6.21 0.99 -4.70
CA HIS A 11 -6.64 1.66 -3.48
C HIS A 11 -8.13 2.05 -3.52
N GLY A 12 -8.76 2.11 -2.34
CA GLY A 12 -10.10 2.68 -2.20
C GLY A 12 -10.12 4.20 -2.48
N GLN A 13 -11.31 4.81 -2.55
CA GLN A 13 -11.43 6.25 -2.80
C GLN A 13 -10.62 7.08 -1.79
N ALA A 14 -9.71 7.89 -2.29
CA ALA A 14 -8.96 8.89 -1.53
C ALA A 14 -9.54 10.30 -1.73
N THR A 15 -9.16 11.26 -0.89
CA THR A 15 -9.67 12.64 -0.95
C THR A 15 -9.42 13.30 -2.31
N HIS A 16 -8.28 13.02 -2.97
CA HIS A 16 -7.99 13.51 -4.33
C HIS A 16 -8.90 12.89 -5.42
N ASN A 17 -9.69 11.85 -5.12
CA ASN A 17 -10.62 11.26 -6.07
C ASN A 17 -12.01 11.93 -6.05
N LEU A 18 -12.27 12.84 -5.10
CA LEU A 18 -13.57 13.50 -4.97
C LEU A 18 -13.78 14.51 -6.08
N GLU A 19 -14.64 14.21 -7.05
CA GLU A 19 -14.95 15.12 -8.18
C GLU A 19 -15.59 16.44 -7.77
N SER A 20 -16.10 16.54 -6.54
CA SER A 20 -16.59 17.78 -5.95
C SER A 20 -15.49 18.81 -5.66
N ILE A 21 -14.21 18.43 -5.75
CA ILE A 21 -13.05 19.29 -5.56
C ILE A 21 -12.41 19.55 -6.95
N PRO A 22 -12.06 20.79 -7.31
CA PRO A 22 -11.36 21.09 -8.57
C PRO A 22 -10.06 20.29 -8.74
N TRP A 23 -9.65 20.00 -9.97
CA TRP A 23 -8.44 19.19 -10.23
C TRP A 23 -7.18 19.83 -9.65
N GLU A 24 -7.04 21.13 -9.85
CA GLU A 24 -5.90 21.95 -9.41
C GLU A 24 -5.75 21.96 -7.89
N GLU A 25 -6.82 21.69 -7.15
CA GLU A 25 -6.78 21.53 -5.70
C GLU A 25 -6.48 20.08 -5.31
N ARG A 26 -7.09 19.11 -6.02
CA ARG A 26 -6.92 17.66 -5.75
C ARG A 26 -5.48 17.20 -5.92
N GLU A 27 -4.81 17.64 -6.97
CA GLU A 27 -3.41 17.26 -7.25
C GLU A 27 -2.42 17.83 -6.23
N GLN A 28 -2.81 18.89 -5.52
CA GLN A 28 -2.01 19.55 -4.49
C GLN A 28 -2.20 18.93 -3.10
N ILE A 29 -3.20 18.06 -2.92
CA ILE A 29 -3.36 17.29 -1.69
C ILE A 29 -2.21 16.29 -1.61
N ARG A 30 -1.20 16.58 -0.77
CA ARG A 30 -0.07 15.68 -0.60
C ARG A 30 -0.50 14.36 0.04
N ASP A 31 -0.05 13.25 -0.53
CA ASP A 31 -0.26 11.87 -0.06
C ASP A 31 -1.64 11.60 0.58
N PRO A 32 -2.72 11.79 -0.19
CA PRO A 32 -4.09 11.87 0.28
C PRO A 32 -4.54 10.57 0.95
N LEU A 33 -5.26 10.71 2.06
CA LEU A 33 -5.88 9.62 2.80
C LEU A 33 -7.15 9.11 2.11
N LEU A 34 -7.57 7.89 2.48
CA LEU A 34 -8.88 7.34 2.14
C LEU A 34 -10.01 8.19 2.73
N THR A 35 -11.10 8.31 1.98
CA THR A 35 -12.36 8.85 2.47
C THR A 35 -13.09 7.79 3.30
N PRO A 36 -14.16 8.14 4.05
CA PRO A 36 -15.01 7.14 4.71
C PRO A 36 -15.54 6.07 3.73
N LEU A 37 -15.89 6.47 2.50
CA LEU A 37 -16.28 5.52 1.45
C LEU A 37 -15.10 4.63 1.03
N GLY A 38 -13.91 5.19 0.86
CA GLY A 38 -12.70 4.44 0.53
C GLY A 38 -12.33 3.39 1.57
N ILE A 39 -12.55 3.69 2.85
CA ILE A 39 -12.37 2.73 3.96
C ILE A 39 -13.34 1.55 3.81
N GLU A 40 -14.62 1.80 3.53
CA GLU A 40 -15.59 0.71 3.33
C GLU A 40 -15.28 -0.11 2.08
N GLN A 41 -14.83 0.53 0.99
CA GLN A 41 -14.35 -0.17 -0.20
C GLN A 41 -13.15 -1.07 0.12
N ALA A 42 -12.18 -0.57 0.90
CA ALA A 42 -11.01 -1.34 1.30
C ALA A 42 -11.38 -2.59 2.11
N LYS A 43 -12.33 -2.48 3.06
CA LYS A 43 -12.83 -3.62 3.84
C LYS A 43 -13.44 -4.72 2.96
N GLN A 44 -13.95 -4.36 1.78
CA GLN A 44 -14.56 -5.27 0.80
C GLN A 44 -13.57 -5.89 -0.20
N ALA A 45 -12.27 -5.54 -0.17
CA ALA A 45 -11.29 -6.04 -1.13
C ALA A 45 -10.99 -7.56 -1.00
N LEU A 46 -11.48 -8.23 0.05
CA LEU A 46 -11.45 -9.69 0.25
C LEU A 46 -10.06 -10.34 0.07
N ILE A 47 -8.99 -9.60 0.35
CA ILE A 47 -7.59 -10.03 0.11
C ILE A 47 -7.21 -11.32 0.85
N HIS A 48 -7.87 -11.61 1.96
CA HIS A 48 -7.67 -12.82 2.77
C HIS A 48 -8.09 -14.11 2.03
N ARG A 49 -9.03 -14.03 1.07
CA ARG A 49 -9.52 -15.20 0.32
C ARG A 49 -8.45 -15.86 -0.55
N TYR A 50 -7.37 -15.15 -0.81
CA TYR A 50 -6.32 -15.58 -1.72
C TYR A 50 -5.08 -16.16 -1.00
N SER A 51 -5.06 -16.13 0.33
CA SER A 51 -3.95 -16.61 1.17
C SER A 51 -2.56 -16.23 0.63
N PRO A 52 -2.29 -14.93 0.37
CA PRO A 52 -1.04 -14.53 -0.26
C PRO A 52 0.16 -14.79 0.65
N SER A 53 1.23 -15.28 0.05
CA SER A 53 2.53 -15.47 0.72
C SER A 53 3.38 -14.19 0.79
N LEU A 54 2.96 -13.15 0.05
CA LEU A 54 3.54 -11.82 0.04
C LEU A 54 2.46 -10.81 -0.35
N ILE A 55 2.38 -9.70 0.40
CA ILE A 55 1.61 -8.52 0.03
C ILE A 55 2.62 -7.40 -0.20
N ALA A 56 2.69 -6.87 -1.41
CA ALA A 56 3.45 -5.66 -1.70
C ALA A 56 2.48 -4.49 -1.77
N VAL A 57 2.84 -3.36 -1.19
CA VAL A 57 1.97 -2.20 -1.09
C VAL A 57 2.75 -0.99 -1.58
N SER A 58 2.15 -0.18 -2.44
CA SER A 58 2.69 1.15 -2.73
C SER A 58 2.84 1.94 -1.42
N PRO A 59 3.92 2.70 -1.23
CA PRO A 59 4.13 3.42 0.01
C PRO A 59 3.21 4.65 0.18
N LEU A 60 2.25 4.89 -0.72
CA LEU A 60 1.26 5.97 -0.55
C LEU A 60 0.30 5.65 0.62
N GLN A 61 -0.11 6.66 1.37
CA GLN A 61 -0.96 6.44 2.54
C GLN A 61 -2.29 5.79 2.20
N ARG A 62 -2.94 6.18 1.10
CA ARG A 62 -4.18 5.53 0.62
C ARG A 62 -4.03 4.04 0.32
N THR A 63 -2.88 3.61 -0.22
CA THR A 63 -2.61 2.18 -0.51
C THR A 63 -2.30 1.42 0.77
N VAL A 64 -1.53 2.04 1.68
CA VAL A 64 -1.29 1.51 3.03
C VAL A 64 -2.61 1.33 3.80
N GLN A 65 -3.46 2.35 3.87
CA GLN A 65 -4.78 2.27 4.50
C GLN A 65 -5.66 1.20 3.86
N THR A 66 -5.65 1.10 2.52
CA THR A 66 -6.42 0.06 1.81
C THR A 66 -6.01 -1.33 2.28
N CYS A 67 -4.71 -1.61 2.32
CA CYS A 67 -4.18 -2.88 2.81
C CYS A 67 -4.58 -3.15 4.26
N LEU A 68 -4.40 -2.17 5.15
CA LEU A 68 -4.71 -2.31 6.57
C LEU A 68 -6.20 -2.61 6.81
N TYR A 69 -7.10 -1.85 6.20
CA TYR A 69 -8.54 -2.08 6.36
C TYR A 69 -8.99 -3.41 5.75
N ALA A 70 -8.40 -3.82 4.63
CA ALA A 70 -8.69 -5.11 3.99
C ALA A 70 -8.20 -6.32 4.81
N LEU A 71 -7.06 -6.17 5.52
CA LEU A 71 -6.53 -7.21 6.43
C LEU A 71 -7.30 -7.24 7.75
N HIS A 72 -7.67 -6.06 8.28
CA HIS A 72 -8.37 -5.94 9.55
C HIS A 72 -9.82 -6.45 9.47
N SER A 73 -10.53 -6.23 8.36
CA SER A 73 -11.94 -6.62 8.18
C SER A 73 -12.20 -8.14 8.24
N ASN A 74 -11.15 -8.97 8.25
CA ASN A 74 -11.22 -10.43 8.28
C ASN A 74 -11.50 -11.03 9.68
N GLY A 75 -12.20 -10.33 10.58
CA GLY A 75 -12.46 -10.81 11.94
C GLY A 75 -13.92 -10.59 12.38
N GLU A 76 -14.69 -11.68 12.51
CA GLU A 76 -16.11 -11.67 12.95
C GLU A 76 -16.32 -11.11 14.38
N MET A 77 -15.25 -10.84 15.14
CA MET A 77 -15.32 -10.36 16.52
C MET A 77 -14.75 -8.94 16.76
N GLU A 78 -14.30 -8.23 15.71
CA GLU A 78 -13.29 -7.18 15.90
C GLU A 78 -13.72 -5.74 15.62
N GLN A 79 -15.01 -5.47 15.58
CA GLN A 79 -15.52 -4.08 15.52
C GLN A 79 -15.21 -3.24 16.78
N LYS A 80 -14.31 -3.67 17.68
CA LYS A 80 -14.15 -3.08 19.02
C LYS A 80 -12.78 -2.49 19.41
N CYS A 81 -11.63 -2.73 18.75
CA CYS A 81 -10.36 -2.53 19.50
C CYS A 81 -9.13 -1.92 18.78
N CYS A 82 -9.29 -1.09 17.76
CA CYS A 82 -8.15 -0.29 17.28
C CYS A 82 -8.53 1.20 17.23
N ALA A 83 -8.14 1.94 18.26
CA ALA A 83 -8.29 3.39 18.32
C ALA A 83 -7.23 4.13 17.48
N THR A 84 -6.15 3.43 17.10
CA THR A 84 -5.05 4.00 16.32
C THR A 84 -4.56 3.04 15.22
N ASN A 85 -3.89 3.60 14.20
CA ASN A 85 -3.24 2.82 13.15
C ASN A 85 -2.22 1.83 13.72
N LEU A 86 -1.41 2.23 14.71
CA LEU A 86 -0.42 1.35 15.36
C LEU A 86 -1.08 0.12 16.00
N GLN A 87 -2.23 0.31 16.67
CA GLN A 87 -2.95 -0.82 17.26
C GLN A 87 -3.44 -1.78 16.17
N MET A 88 -3.98 -1.24 15.07
CA MET A 88 -4.43 -2.06 13.92
C MET A 88 -3.26 -2.85 13.31
N THR A 89 -2.13 -2.20 13.07
CA THR A 89 -0.90 -2.83 12.56
C THR A 89 -0.44 -3.99 13.46
N LYS A 90 -0.41 -3.79 14.78
CA LYS A 90 -0.04 -4.84 15.75
C LYS A 90 -1.01 -6.03 15.74
N CYS A 91 -2.33 -5.76 15.68
CA CYS A 91 -3.35 -6.79 15.59
C CYS A 91 -3.18 -7.62 14.31
N ILE A 92 -2.96 -6.96 13.17
CA ILE A 92 -2.72 -7.62 11.89
C ILE A 92 -1.43 -8.45 11.95
N ALA A 93 -0.32 -7.89 12.44
CA ALA A 93 0.96 -8.59 12.52
C ALA A 93 0.86 -9.88 13.36
N THR A 94 0.09 -9.85 14.45
CA THR A 94 -0.17 -11.04 15.29
C THR A 94 -0.97 -12.11 14.53
N ARG A 95 -1.95 -11.73 13.71
CA ARG A 95 -2.81 -12.67 12.96
C ARG A 95 -2.12 -13.24 11.72
N PHE A 96 -1.37 -12.40 11.01
CA PHE A 96 -0.82 -12.70 9.70
C PHE A 96 0.69 -13.02 9.74
N GLY A 97 1.21 -13.51 10.88
CA GLY A 97 2.65 -13.65 11.14
C GLY A 97 3.50 -14.41 10.10
N ASN A 98 2.89 -15.15 9.17
CA ASN A 98 3.59 -15.78 8.04
C ASN A 98 3.50 -15.00 6.71
N THR A 99 2.52 -14.11 6.55
CA THR A 99 2.36 -13.26 5.36
C THR A 99 3.24 -12.03 5.51
N LYS A 100 4.26 -11.93 4.65
CA LYS A 100 5.13 -10.76 4.61
C LYS A 100 4.37 -9.61 3.94
N VAL A 101 4.25 -8.47 4.61
CA VAL A 101 3.81 -7.21 3.99
C VAL A 101 5.04 -6.35 3.72
N VAL A 102 5.20 -5.88 2.49
CA VAL A 102 6.30 -5.02 2.09
C VAL A 102 5.83 -3.73 1.47
N LEU A 103 6.51 -2.62 1.80
CA LEU A 103 6.37 -1.38 1.04
C LEU A 103 7.27 -1.46 -0.19
N GLN A 104 6.68 -1.22 -1.36
CA GLN A 104 7.34 -1.35 -2.66
C GLN A 104 7.19 -0.04 -3.46
N PRO A 105 8.21 0.84 -3.44
CA PRO A 105 8.19 2.12 -4.16
C PRO A 105 7.94 2.02 -5.67
N LEU A 106 8.27 0.87 -6.28
CA LEU A 106 7.97 0.65 -7.71
C LEU A 106 6.47 0.69 -8.03
N LEU A 107 5.60 0.50 -7.02
CA LEU A 107 4.13 0.53 -7.13
C LEU A 107 3.50 1.93 -6.95
N GLN A 108 4.28 3.00 -6.80
CA GLN A 108 3.72 4.36 -6.73
C GLN A 108 2.91 4.72 -8.00
N GLU A 109 2.11 5.78 -7.96
CA GLU A 109 1.40 6.23 -9.17
C GLU A 109 2.36 6.77 -10.24
N GLU A 110 1.84 6.98 -11.45
CA GLU A 110 2.64 7.39 -12.61
C GLU A 110 3.35 8.73 -12.39
N ASN A 111 2.73 9.67 -11.67
CA ASN A 111 3.25 11.02 -11.47
C ASN A 111 4.03 11.19 -10.15
N ALA A 112 4.53 10.09 -9.57
CA ALA A 112 5.33 10.13 -8.35
C ALA A 112 6.52 11.10 -8.48
N GLY A 113 6.65 12.02 -7.52
CA GLY A 113 7.65 13.08 -7.54
C GLY A 113 7.32 14.29 -8.42
N THR A 114 6.19 14.26 -9.14
CA THR A 114 5.70 15.37 -9.98
C THR A 114 4.42 15.97 -9.41
N LEU A 115 3.41 15.14 -9.11
CA LEU A 115 2.18 15.58 -8.45
C LEU A 115 2.25 15.27 -6.95
N LEU A 116 1.79 16.20 -6.10
CA LEU A 116 1.81 16.02 -4.65
C LEU A 116 0.90 14.86 -4.23
N CYS A 117 -0.23 14.66 -4.92
CA CYS A 117 -1.13 13.54 -4.64
C CYS A 117 -0.51 12.16 -4.94
N ASP A 118 0.49 12.09 -5.82
CA ASP A 118 1.19 10.85 -6.19
C ASP A 118 2.55 10.71 -5.50
N THR A 119 2.88 11.68 -4.65
CA THR A 119 4.14 11.74 -3.91
C THR A 119 3.87 11.50 -2.43
N GLY A 120 4.47 10.43 -1.88
CA GLY A 120 4.29 10.08 -0.49
C GLY A 120 4.89 11.06 0.53
N VAL A 121 4.61 10.80 1.80
CA VAL A 121 5.33 11.36 2.97
C VAL A 121 6.75 10.82 3.07
N ASP A 122 7.49 10.88 4.18
CA ASP A 122 8.75 10.14 4.33
C ASP A 122 8.56 8.73 4.90
N VAL A 123 9.48 7.79 4.63
CA VAL A 123 9.34 6.41 5.18
C VAL A 123 9.40 6.42 6.71
N ALA A 124 10.22 7.28 7.29
CA ALA A 124 10.25 7.51 8.74
C ALA A 124 8.88 7.99 9.25
N GLU A 125 8.25 8.92 8.53
CA GLU A 125 6.91 9.43 8.85
C GLU A 125 5.85 8.33 8.72
N LEU A 126 5.90 7.49 7.69
CA LEU A 126 5.03 6.30 7.59
C LEU A 126 5.18 5.37 8.80
N CYS A 127 6.43 5.12 9.22
CA CYS A 127 6.70 4.28 10.39
C CYS A 127 6.17 4.90 11.69
N GLU A 128 6.18 6.23 11.81
CA GLU A 128 5.55 6.93 12.93
C GLU A 128 4.02 6.81 12.90
N ILE A 129 3.41 6.92 11.72
CA ILE A 129 1.95 6.86 11.55
C ILE A 129 1.41 5.45 11.74
N TYR A 130 2.09 4.44 11.18
CA TYR A 130 1.56 3.07 11.07
C TYR A 130 2.31 2.05 11.91
N GLY A 131 3.47 2.39 12.47
CA GLY A 131 4.35 1.42 13.14
C GLY A 131 5.22 0.64 12.14
N ASN A 132 6.22 -0.06 12.68
CA ASN A 132 7.16 -0.88 11.93
C ASN A 132 6.90 -2.38 12.08
N GLU A 133 5.86 -2.78 12.83
CA GLU A 133 5.64 -4.19 13.15
C GLU A 133 5.11 -5.01 11.96
N LEU A 134 4.37 -4.37 11.04
CA LEU A 134 3.79 -5.03 9.87
C LEU A 134 4.60 -4.83 8.59
N PHE A 135 5.10 -3.60 8.39
CA PHE A 135 5.74 -3.19 7.14
C PHE A 135 7.22 -3.46 7.17
N ASN A 136 7.68 -4.37 6.30
CA ASN A 136 9.10 -4.48 5.98
C ASN A 136 9.38 -3.67 4.71
N LEU A 137 10.36 -2.79 4.74
CA LEU A 137 10.87 -2.22 3.49
C LEU A 137 11.55 -3.33 2.71
N ASP A 138 11.12 -3.56 1.46
CA ASP A 138 11.86 -4.49 0.62
C ASP A 138 13.14 -3.83 0.13
N TYR A 139 14.25 -4.54 0.29
CA TYR A 139 15.64 -4.05 0.21
C TYR A 139 16.07 -3.51 -1.18
N MET A 140 15.20 -3.55 -2.20
CA MET A 140 15.56 -3.09 -3.54
C MET A 140 15.67 -1.56 -3.68
N CYS A 141 15.27 -0.78 -2.67
CA CYS A 141 15.33 0.68 -2.69
C CYS A 141 16.46 1.25 -1.81
N GLN A 142 17.60 0.54 -1.73
CA GLN A 142 18.71 0.88 -0.81
C GLN A 142 19.49 2.17 -1.15
N GLU A 143 19.28 2.80 -2.30
CA GLU A 143 20.12 3.95 -2.66
C GLU A 143 19.67 5.29 -2.10
N SER A 144 18.50 5.38 -1.48
CA SER A 144 18.17 6.57 -0.67
C SER A 144 16.89 6.36 0.12
N ASN A 145 16.74 7.10 1.22
CA ASN A 145 15.49 7.31 1.95
C ASN A 145 14.36 7.94 1.08
N CYS A 146 14.52 7.94 -0.24
CA CYS A 146 13.67 8.62 -1.18
C CYS A 146 12.69 7.59 -1.76
N TRP A 147 11.42 7.83 -1.49
CA TRP A 147 10.33 7.77 -2.46
C TRP A 147 10.84 7.85 -3.88
N TYR A 148 10.25 7.02 -4.73
CA TYR A 148 10.77 6.81 -6.07
C TYR A 148 11.02 8.16 -6.76
N ASN A 149 12.30 8.45 -6.97
CA ASN A 149 12.77 9.73 -7.47
C ASN A 149 12.27 9.87 -8.92
N PRO A 150 11.71 11.02 -9.33
CA PRO A 150 11.10 11.25 -10.66
C PRO A 150 12.04 11.03 -11.88
N LYS A 151 13.24 10.50 -11.68
CA LYS A 151 14.25 10.26 -12.72
C LYS A 151 13.99 9.03 -13.60
N HIS A 152 13.19 8.07 -13.18
CA HIS A 152 12.84 6.97 -14.08
C HIS A 152 11.40 7.11 -14.59
N ASN A 153 11.25 6.96 -15.88
CA ASN A 153 9.94 6.88 -16.51
C ASN A 153 9.17 5.62 -16.02
N LEU A 154 7.84 5.67 -16.15
CA LEU A 154 6.94 4.58 -15.74
C LEU A 154 7.32 3.21 -16.37
N GLU A 155 7.84 3.22 -17.60
CA GLU A 155 8.19 1.99 -18.31
C GLU A 155 9.37 1.25 -17.64
N GLU A 156 10.42 1.97 -17.24
CA GLU A 156 11.54 1.41 -16.49
C GLU A 156 11.10 0.86 -15.14
N ARG A 157 10.24 1.59 -14.43
CA ARG A 157 9.67 1.14 -13.14
C ARG A 157 8.91 -0.16 -13.26
N VAL A 158 8.07 -0.28 -14.29
CA VAL A 158 7.30 -1.50 -14.54
C VAL A 158 8.22 -2.66 -14.90
N LYS A 159 9.28 -2.44 -15.69
CA LYS A 159 10.29 -3.47 -15.99
C LYS A 159 10.98 -3.97 -14.72
N LEU A 160 11.38 -3.06 -13.82
CA LEU A 160 11.98 -3.40 -12.54
C LEU A 160 10.99 -4.17 -11.64
N LEU A 161 9.72 -3.76 -11.61
CA LEU A 161 8.67 -4.45 -10.85
C LEU A 161 8.44 -5.87 -11.37
N ILE A 162 8.37 -6.05 -12.69
CA ILE A 162 8.20 -7.37 -13.31
C ILE A 162 9.39 -8.27 -12.97
N GLN A 163 10.62 -7.74 -13.02
CA GLN A 163 11.80 -8.49 -12.62
C GLN A 163 11.74 -8.87 -11.13
N TRP A 164 11.43 -7.91 -10.26
CA TRP A 164 11.25 -8.13 -8.82
C TRP A 164 10.17 -9.19 -8.52
N LEU A 165 9.09 -9.22 -9.29
CA LEU A 165 8.07 -10.26 -9.21
C LEU A 165 8.62 -11.62 -9.67
N ARG A 166 9.33 -11.70 -10.80
CA ARG A 166 9.86 -12.97 -11.34
C ARG A 166 10.83 -13.65 -10.38
N ASP A 167 11.64 -12.88 -9.66
CA ASP A 167 12.65 -13.40 -8.72
C ASP A 167 12.05 -14.03 -7.44
N ARG A 168 10.71 -14.06 -7.32
CA ARG A 168 9.99 -14.60 -6.16
C ARG A 168 9.12 -15.78 -6.57
N GLU A 169 9.29 -16.93 -5.93
CA GLU A 169 8.51 -18.16 -6.20
C GLU A 169 7.08 -18.16 -5.59
N ARG A 170 6.61 -17.00 -5.15
CA ARG A 170 5.46 -16.82 -4.25
C ARG A 170 4.23 -16.25 -4.95
N ASN A 171 3.02 -16.58 -4.46
CA ASN A 171 1.80 -15.84 -4.78
C ASN A 171 1.89 -14.44 -4.16
N VAL A 172 1.69 -13.42 -4.99
CA VAL A 172 1.88 -12.01 -4.60
C VAL A 172 0.58 -11.24 -4.80
N LEU A 173 0.17 -10.51 -3.77
CA LEU A 173 -0.84 -9.46 -3.88
C LEU A 173 -0.13 -8.11 -3.97
N LEU A 174 -0.53 -7.26 -4.91
CA LEU A 174 -0.01 -5.91 -5.15
C LEU A 174 -1.09 -4.87 -4.87
#